data_AF-A0A069D8E1-F1
#
_entry.id   AF-A0A069D8E1-F1
#
_cell.length_a   1.000
_cell.length_b   1.000
_cell.length_c   1.000
_cell.angle_alpha   90.00
_cell.angle_beta   90.00
_cell.angle_gamma   90.00
#
_symmetry.space_group_name_H-M   'P 1'
#
loop_
_entity.id
_entity.type
_entity.pdbx_description
1 polymer ?
#
loop_
_entity_poly.entity_id
_entity_poly.type
_entity_poly.pdbx_seq_one_letter_code
_entity_poly.pdbx_strand_id
1 'polypeptide(L)'
;MKRVLKRIALVVSSLFISCSLPNIPSVYASAQLTAQQNLNIPAAVEQLAQDTLSKLSMEDEFSPFANAELLIMPLGPGTHGYIVHILQSAEPVGYLIITATESSGYTVTEYGTGSTPLFSSLLHPENITSSIDIYDSRFMEYKGALAYWQLRDHDGHPIYIDASNGDQLPDFVSHESSPSTLSKNLKGIQLEDEPGRLELASVPFSPSSNLLWLVSDPVKVLNDAGLVKQLHRHERLIFSAHKHNVWYSGPLAITGYHSWKSKQVEEAVIFARTGTSSAQIRYIPIDKLLGSGSFYVPTL
;
A
#
# COMPACT_ATOMS: atom_id res chain seq x y z
N MET A 1 -77.18 25.17 29.23
CA MET A 1 -77.17 26.12 28.09
C MET A 1 -75.89 26.94 28.12
N LYS A 2 -75.12 26.89 27.01
CA LYS A 2 -74.27 27.95 26.41
C LYS A 2 -73.17 28.59 27.32
N ARG A 3 -71.91 28.15 27.14
CA ARG A 3 -70.82 28.78 26.32
C ARG A 3 -70.13 29.95 27.05
N VAL A 4 -68.79 29.91 27.19
CA VAL A 4 -67.82 30.61 26.31
C VAL A 4 -66.38 30.36 26.80
N LEU A 5 -65.61 29.70 25.90
CA LEU A 5 -64.18 29.82 25.58
C LEU A 5 -63.26 30.73 26.43
N LYS A 6 -62.08 30.19 26.77
CA LYS A 6 -60.80 30.76 26.28
C LYS A 6 -59.70 29.71 26.18
N ARG A 7 -59.10 29.69 24.99
CA ARG A 7 -58.01 28.82 24.51
C ARG A 7 -56.67 29.44 24.92
N ILE A 8 -55.73 28.63 25.40
CA ILE A 8 -54.29 28.84 25.14
C ILE A 8 -53.71 27.45 24.87
N ALA A 9 -53.49 27.16 23.58
CA ALA A 9 -52.71 26.02 23.14
C ALA A 9 -51.27 26.50 22.96
N LEU A 10 -50.34 25.95 23.72
CA LEU A 10 -48.91 26.13 23.50
C LEU A 10 -48.47 25.02 22.54
N VAL A 11 -48.27 25.36 21.27
CA VAL A 11 -47.70 24.44 20.27
C VAL A 11 -46.18 24.52 20.40
N VAL A 12 -45.57 23.52 21.03
CA VAL A 12 -44.12 23.31 20.96
C VAL A 12 -43.86 22.57 19.64
N SER A 13 -43.55 23.35 18.61
CA SER A 13 -43.11 22.80 17.32
C SER A 13 -41.69 22.24 17.49
N SER A 14 -41.59 20.93 17.67
CA SER A 14 -40.32 20.22 17.67
C SER A 14 -39.99 19.89 16.21
N LEU A 15 -39.25 20.78 15.55
CA LEU A 15 -38.72 20.52 14.22
C LEU A 15 -37.55 19.52 14.36
N PHE A 16 -37.84 18.23 14.32
CA PHE A 16 -36.81 17.24 14.03
C PHE A 16 -36.47 17.35 12.55
N ILE A 17 -35.43 18.13 12.23
CA ILE A 17 -34.76 18.03 10.93
C ILE A 17 -34.00 16.70 10.96
N SER A 18 -34.69 15.63 10.59
CA SER A 18 -34.05 14.39 10.17
C SER A 18 -33.34 14.68 8.85
N CYS A 19 -32.09 15.15 8.93
CA CYS A 19 -31.16 15.03 7.82
C CYS A 19 -30.86 13.54 7.63
N SER A 20 -31.71 12.84 6.89
CA SER A 20 -31.31 11.60 6.25
C SER A 20 -30.33 12.00 5.14
N LEU A 21 -29.04 12.05 5.48
CA LEU A 21 -28.00 12.04 4.47
C LEU A 21 -28.25 10.81 3.60
N PRO A 22 -28.20 10.93 2.25
CA PRO A 22 -28.22 9.75 1.41
C PRO A 22 -27.05 8.88 1.84
N ASN A 23 -27.34 7.65 2.26
CA ASN A 23 -26.36 6.65 2.63
C ASN A 23 -25.72 6.17 1.32
N ILE A 24 -24.91 7.02 0.69
CA ILE A 24 -24.12 6.66 -0.47
C ILE A 24 -23.08 5.67 0.06
N PRO A 25 -23.15 4.39 -0.33
CA PRO A 25 -22.13 3.43 0.08
C PRO A 25 -20.78 3.98 -0.38
N SER A 26 -19.77 3.96 0.48
CA SER A 26 -18.42 4.29 0.04
C SER A 26 -18.06 3.39 -1.15
N VAL A 27 -17.21 3.86 -2.06
CA VAL A 27 -16.81 3.04 -3.22
C VAL A 27 -16.13 1.75 -2.75
N TYR A 28 -15.48 1.77 -1.57
CA TYR A 28 -15.02 0.59 -0.86
C TYR A 28 -16.16 -0.36 -0.46
N ALA A 29 -17.29 0.13 0.06
CA ALA A 29 -18.44 -0.72 0.34
C ALA A 29 -18.98 -1.42 -0.92
N SER A 30 -18.92 -0.75 -2.08
CA SER A 30 -19.32 -1.33 -3.38
C SER A 30 -18.28 -2.34 -3.91
N ALA A 31 -16.99 -2.04 -3.77
CA ALA A 31 -15.89 -2.94 -4.10
C ALA A 31 -15.88 -4.19 -3.20
N GLN A 32 -16.18 -4.01 -1.91
CA GLN A 32 -16.32 -5.07 -0.91
C GLN A 32 -17.50 -5.98 -1.23
N LEU A 33 -18.66 -5.42 -1.58
CA LEU A 33 -19.81 -6.19 -2.08
C LEU A 33 -19.47 -7.00 -3.34
N THR A 34 -18.67 -6.43 -4.26
CA THR A 34 -18.30 -7.12 -5.51
C THR A 34 -17.25 -8.21 -5.29
N ALA A 35 -16.23 -7.94 -4.46
CA ALA A 35 -15.18 -8.90 -4.13
C ALA A 35 -15.70 -10.07 -3.29
N GLN A 36 -16.58 -9.79 -2.31
CA GLN A 36 -17.19 -10.82 -1.46
C GLN A 36 -18.15 -11.74 -2.21
N GLN A 37 -18.75 -11.29 -3.33
CA GLN A 37 -19.77 -12.08 -4.03
C GLN A 37 -19.20 -13.18 -4.93
N ASN A 38 -17.92 -13.18 -5.30
CA ASN A 38 -17.42 -14.07 -6.37
C ASN A 38 -16.00 -14.64 -6.21
N LEU A 39 -15.31 -14.42 -5.08
CA LEU A 39 -13.93 -14.89 -4.90
C LEU A 39 -13.82 -15.93 -3.78
N ASN A 40 -13.36 -17.13 -4.14
CA ASN A 40 -12.94 -18.13 -3.17
C ASN A 40 -11.52 -17.79 -2.69
N ILE A 41 -11.44 -16.94 -1.66
CA ILE A 41 -10.16 -16.60 -1.03
C ILE A 41 -9.70 -17.81 -0.19
N PRO A 42 -8.45 -18.29 -0.35
CA PRO A 42 -7.94 -19.38 0.48
C PRO A 42 -7.93 -18.97 1.96
N ALA A 43 -8.46 -19.82 2.84
CA ALA A 43 -8.48 -19.57 4.28
C ALA A 43 -7.09 -19.25 4.88
N ALA A 44 -6.03 -19.81 4.31
CA ALA A 44 -4.66 -19.51 4.72
C ALA A 44 -4.25 -18.05 4.46
N VAL A 45 -4.75 -17.43 3.38
CA VAL A 45 -4.52 -16.00 3.07
C VAL A 45 -5.26 -15.13 4.08
N GLU A 46 -6.53 -15.46 4.38
CA GLU A 46 -7.31 -14.73 5.38
C GLU A 46 -6.67 -14.80 6.76
N GLN A 47 -6.24 -16.00 7.17
CA GLN A 47 -5.61 -16.22 8.46
C GLN A 47 -4.28 -15.45 8.58
N LEU A 48 -3.42 -15.52 7.55
CA LEU A 48 -2.15 -14.80 7.54
C LEU A 48 -2.39 -13.28 7.59
N ALA A 49 -3.39 -12.78 6.85
CA ALA A 49 -3.73 -11.36 6.86
C ALA A 49 -4.21 -10.90 8.25
N GLN A 50 -5.13 -11.64 8.87
CA GLN A 50 -5.67 -11.32 10.20
C GLN A 50 -4.60 -11.38 11.29
N ASP A 51 -3.75 -12.41 11.27
CA ASP A 51 -2.65 -12.57 12.24
C ASP A 51 -1.63 -11.43 12.11
N THR A 52 -1.20 -11.13 10.87
CA THR A 52 -0.28 -10.01 10.59
C THR A 52 -0.87 -8.68 11.07
N LEU A 53 -2.16 -8.45 10.80
CA LEU A 53 -2.88 -7.24 11.21
C LEU A 53 -2.91 -7.10 12.74
N SER A 54 -3.25 -8.19 13.45
CA SER A 54 -3.30 -8.22 14.92
C SER A 54 -1.94 -7.85 15.51
N LYS A 55 -0.85 -8.43 14.98
CA LYS A 55 0.52 -8.16 15.42
C LYS A 55 0.95 -6.73 15.13
N LEU A 56 0.71 -6.25 13.91
CA LEU A 56 1.02 -4.87 13.51
C LEU A 56 0.29 -3.85 14.39
N SER A 57 -0.98 -4.08 14.70
CA SER A 57 -1.82 -3.13 15.45
C SER A 57 -1.33 -2.80 16.87
N MET A 58 -0.34 -3.55 17.39
CA MET A 58 0.31 -3.29 18.67
C MET A 58 1.33 -2.14 18.61
N GLU A 59 1.78 -1.76 17.42
CA GLU A 59 2.71 -0.66 17.17
C GLU A 59 1.93 0.63 16.87
N ASP A 60 2.37 1.77 17.40
CA ASP A 60 1.64 3.04 17.33
C ASP A 60 1.29 3.47 15.88
N GLU A 61 2.22 3.30 14.93
CA GLU A 61 2.04 3.68 13.51
C GLU A 61 0.93 2.87 12.81
N PHE A 62 0.62 1.68 13.34
CA PHE A 62 -0.39 0.77 12.80
C PHE A 62 -1.60 0.64 13.72
N SER A 63 -1.72 1.46 14.76
CA SER A 63 -2.90 1.43 15.65
C SER A 63 -4.26 1.51 14.92
N PRO A 64 -4.43 2.18 13.76
CA PRO A 64 -5.69 2.12 13.00
C PRO A 64 -6.07 0.72 12.47
N PHE A 65 -5.13 -0.22 12.45
CA PHE A 65 -5.36 -1.60 12.00
C PHE A 65 -6.19 -2.39 13.01
N ALA A 66 -6.25 -1.93 14.26
CA ALA A 66 -7.06 -2.55 15.29
C ALA A 66 -8.54 -2.52 14.90
N ASN A 67 -9.15 -3.70 14.79
CA ASN A 67 -10.55 -3.89 14.39
C ASN A 67 -10.88 -3.39 12.97
N ALA A 68 -9.89 -3.26 12.09
CA ALA A 68 -10.13 -2.92 10.70
C ALA A 68 -10.75 -4.09 9.93
N GLU A 69 -11.55 -3.77 8.93
CA GLU A 69 -12.11 -4.73 7.98
C GLU A 69 -11.08 -5.02 6.88
N LEU A 70 -11.11 -6.25 6.36
CA LEU A 70 -10.21 -6.68 5.29
C LEU A 70 -10.98 -6.87 3.98
N LEU A 71 -10.50 -6.21 2.93
CA LEU A 71 -10.94 -6.42 1.55
C LEU A 71 -9.82 -7.11 0.78
N ILE A 72 -10.00 -8.40 0.49
CA ILE A 72 -8.99 -9.23 -0.16
C ILE A 72 -9.34 -9.42 -1.65
N MET A 73 -8.38 -9.13 -2.52
CA MET A 73 -8.53 -9.24 -3.97
C MET A 73 -7.30 -9.89 -4.59
N PRO A 74 -7.43 -10.65 -5.70
CA PRO A 74 -6.26 -11.12 -6.44
C PRO A 74 -5.45 -9.93 -6.96
N LEU A 75 -4.12 -9.99 -6.81
CA LEU A 75 -3.20 -8.92 -7.22
C LEU A 75 -3.03 -8.83 -8.75
N GLY A 76 -3.62 -9.78 -9.49
CA GLY A 76 -3.66 -9.79 -10.95
C GLY A 76 -3.01 -11.03 -11.58
N PRO A 77 -3.13 -11.18 -12.90
CA PRO A 77 -2.63 -12.35 -13.63
C PRO A 77 -1.13 -12.60 -13.41
N GLY A 78 -0.74 -13.86 -13.24
CA GLY A 78 0.68 -14.27 -13.13
C GLY A 78 1.40 -13.86 -11.84
N THR A 79 0.79 -13.04 -10.97
CA THR A 79 1.39 -12.59 -9.70
C THR A 79 1.41 -13.69 -8.63
N HIS A 80 0.49 -14.66 -8.71
CA HIS A 80 0.24 -15.65 -7.67
C HIS A 80 0.08 -15.00 -6.27
N GLY A 81 -0.53 -13.83 -6.22
CA GLY A 81 -0.65 -13.03 -5.00
C GLY A 81 -2.01 -12.36 -4.83
N TYR A 82 -2.20 -11.81 -3.65
CA TYR A 82 -3.38 -11.07 -3.22
C TYR A 82 -2.95 -9.71 -2.70
N ILE A 83 -3.77 -8.70 -2.95
CA ILE A 83 -3.78 -7.48 -2.15
C ILE A 83 -4.84 -7.61 -1.07
N VAL A 84 -4.51 -7.13 0.12
CA VAL A 84 -5.45 -6.96 1.23
C VAL A 84 -5.53 -5.48 1.53
N HIS A 85 -6.65 -4.84 1.23
CA HIS A 85 -6.92 -3.49 1.73
C HIS A 85 -7.43 -3.57 3.16
N ILE A 86 -6.89 -2.70 4.01
CA ILE A 86 -7.24 -2.61 5.43
C ILE A 86 -8.09 -1.35 5.59
N LEU A 87 -9.33 -1.52 6.04
CA LEU A 87 -10.34 -0.47 6.06
C LEU A 87 -10.80 -0.18 7.49
N GLN A 88 -10.80 1.08 7.88
CA GLN A 88 -11.44 1.53 9.12
C GLN A 88 -12.64 2.41 8.75
N SER A 89 -13.83 2.01 9.19
CA SER A 89 -15.07 2.73 8.83
C SER A 89 -15.24 2.92 7.31
N ALA A 90 -14.89 1.88 6.54
CA ALA A 90 -14.90 1.86 5.07
C ALA A 90 -13.94 2.85 4.38
N GLU A 91 -13.01 3.44 5.12
CA GLU A 91 -11.90 4.24 4.60
C GLU A 91 -10.58 3.46 4.70
N PRO A 92 -9.69 3.56 3.70
CA PRO A 92 -8.43 2.85 3.72
C PRO A 92 -7.51 3.40 4.81
N VAL A 93 -6.89 2.51 5.56
CA VAL A 93 -5.83 2.83 6.54
C VAL A 93 -4.52 2.13 6.24
N GLY A 94 -4.50 1.15 5.34
CA GLY A 94 -3.31 0.44 4.93
C GLY A 94 -3.58 -0.70 3.95
N TYR A 95 -2.56 -1.50 3.70
CA TYR A 95 -2.66 -2.70 2.88
C TYR A 95 -1.59 -3.74 3.21
N LEU A 96 -1.82 -4.99 2.77
CA LEU A 96 -0.84 -6.06 2.68
C LEU A 96 -0.75 -6.55 1.22
N ILE A 97 0.44 -6.98 0.80
CA ILE A 97 0.63 -7.82 -0.38
C ILE A 97 1.04 -9.21 0.12
N ILE A 98 0.22 -10.21 -0.21
CA ILE A 98 0.46 -11.61 0.12
C ILE A 98 0.81 -12.35 -1.16
N THR A 99 1.89 -13.12 -1.16
CA THR A 99 2.35 -13.88 -2.33
C THR A 99 2.45 -15.36 -1.99
N ALA A 100 2.08 -16.22 -2.94
CA ALA A 100 2.31 -17.65 -2.83
C ALA A 100 3.83 -17.96 -2.90
N THR A 101 4.24 -19.01 -2.20
CA THR A 101 5.62 -19.50 -2.15
C THR A 101 5.76 -20.82 -2.91
N GLU A 102 6.98 -21.17 -3.34
CA GLU A 102 7.23 -22.45 -4.05
C GLU A 102 6.87 -23.68 -3.19
N SER A 103 6.90 -23.56 -1.85
CA SER A 103 6.51 -24.61 -0.90
C SER A 103 5.01 -24.70 -0.63
N SER A 104 4.15 -24.15 -1.51
CA SER A 104 2.67 -24.16 -1.43
C SER A 104 2.03 -23.36 -0.30
N GLY A 105 2.80 -22.51 0.39
CA GLY A 105 2.31 -21.58 1.43
C GLY A 105 2.14 -20.15 0.93
N TYR A 106 1.78 -19.24 1.84
CA TYR A 106 1.64 -17.80 1.57
C TYR A 106 2.52 -16.99 2.52
N THR A 107 2.98 -15.82 2.07
CA THR A 107 3.78 -14.91 2.88
C THR A 107 3.44 -13.45 2.59
N VAL A 108 3.52 -12.57 3.59
CA VAL A 108 3.40 -11.12 3.36
C VAL A 108 4.73 -10.59 2.85
N THR A 109 4.74 -10.10 1.60
CA THR A 109 5.95 -9.62 0.91
C THR A 109 6.04 -8.10 0.85
N GLU A 110 4.98 -7.39 1.21
CA GLU A 110 4.97 -5.94 1.40
C GLU A 110 3.76 -5.57 2.26
N TYR A 111 3.86 -4.51 3.03
CA TYR A 111 2.72 -3.90 3.70
C TYR A 111 2.88 -2.38 3.74
N GLY A 112 1.80 -1.67 4.00
CA GLY A 112 1.85 -0.22 4.09
C GLY A 112 0.69 0.33 4.91
N THR A 113 0.85 1.59 5.32
CA THR A 113 -0.09 2.33 6.16
C THR A 113 -0.31 3.72 5.58
N GLY A 114 -1.47 4.31 5.86
CA GLY A 114 -1.91 5.60 5.36
C GLY A 114 -3.19 5.53 4.54
N SER A 115 -3.74 6.71 4.24
CA SER A 115 -5.05 6.89 3.60
C SER A 115 -5.05 6.70 2.08
N THR A 116 -3.89 6.52 1.45
CA THR A 116 -3.78 6.28 0.00
C THR A 116 -2.94 5.02 -0.25
N PRO A 117 -3.42 3.82 0.11
CA PRO A 117 -2.68 2.59 -0.15
C PRO A 117 -2.57 2.30 -1.65
N LEU A 118 -1.70 1.36 -2.05
CA LEU A 118 -1.60 0.94 -3.44
C LEU A 118 -2.96 0.43 -3.95
N PHE A 119 -3.27 0.70 -5.21
CA PHE A 119 -4.54 0.34 -5.85
C PHE A 119 -5.78 1.00 -5.23
N SER A 120 -5.62 2.05 -4.43
CA SER A 120 -6.76 2.87 -3.97
C SER A 120 -7.27 3.84 -5.04
N SER A 121 -6.44 4.26 -5.99
CA SER A 121 -6.79 5.32 -6.95
C SER A 121 -7.99 4.96 -7.84
N LEU A 122 -8.11 3.72 -8.30
CA LEU A 122 -9.25 3.28 -9.13
C LEU A 122 -10.42 2.70 -8.33
N LEU A 123 -10.29 2.60 -7.00
CA LEU A 123 -11.44 2.51 -6.11
C LEU A 123 -12.14 3.87 -5.99
N HIS A 124 -11.59 4.92 -6.59
CA HIS A 124 -12.21 6.25 -6.69
C HIS A 124 -12.16 6.69 -8.15
N PRO A 125 -13.11 6.30 -9.02
CA PRO A 125 -13.06 6.60 -10.45
C PRO A 125 -12.93 8.10 -10.77
N GLU A 126 -13.40 8.98 -9.87
CA GLU A 126 -13.15 10.42 -9.90
C GLU A 126 -11.67 10.86 -9.84
N ASN A 127 -10.76 10.02 -9.34
CA ASN A 127 -9.32 10.30 -9.28
C ASN A 127 -8.58 9.93 -10.57
N ILE A 128 -9.26 9.32 -11.54
CA ILE A 128 -8.72 9.12 -12.88
C ILE A 128 -8.79 10.45 -13.62
N THR A 129 -7.70 10.89 -14.21
CA THR A 129 -7.69 12.10 -15.05
C THR A 129 -8.81 11.99 -16.09
N SER A 130 -9.76 12.93 -16.07
CA SER A 130 -10.99 12.96 -16.89
C SER A 130 -10.78 13.00 -18.41
N SER A 131 -9.53 12.92 -18.86
CA SER A 131 -9.08 12.92 -20.25
C SER A 131 -8.91 11.53 -20.86
N ILE A 132 -9.12 10.45 -20.09
CA ILE A 132 -8.93 9.08 -20.56
C ILE A 132 -10.29 8.45 -20.87
N ASP A 133 -10.52 8.14 -22.15
CA ASP A 133 -11.73 7.47 -22.64
C ASP A 133 -11.57 5.94 -22.48
N ILE A 134 -12.06 5.40 -21.37
CA ILE A 134 -11.83 4.00 -20.93
C ILE A 134 -12.96 3.08 -21.43
N TYR A 135 -12.61 1.96 -22.07
CA TYR A 135 -13.56 1.01 -22.67
C TYR A 135 -13.78 -0.31 -21.88
N ASP A 136 -12.95 -0.57 -20.87
CA ASP A 136 -13.08 -1.66 -19.86
C ASP A 136 -12.41 -3.02 -20.18
N SER A 137 -11.23 -3.19 -19.59
CA SER A 137 -10.78 -4.40 -18.89
C SER A 137 -9.67 -3.93 -17.95
N ARG A 138 -9.79 -4.21 -16.64
CA ARG A 138 -8.90 -3.67 -15.61
C ARG A 138 -8.09 -4.78 -15.00
N PHE A 139 -6.78 -4.72 -15.18
CA PHE A 139 -5.87 -5.66 -14.56
C PHE A 139 -5.00 -4.92 -13.56
N MET A 140 -5.00 -5.42 -12.33
CA MET A 140 -3.98 -5.06 -11.35
C MET A 140 -2.67 -5.69 -11.82
N GLU A 141 -1.60 -4.91 -11.84
CA GLU A 141 -0.26 -5.38 -12.17
C GLU A 141 0.72 -4.86 -11.12
N TYR A 142 1.61 -5.73 -10.68
CA TYR A 142 2.58 -5.42 -9.63
C TYR A 142 3.94 -6.01 -9.98
N LYS A 143 4.91 -5.15 -10.30
CA LYS A 143 6.25 -5.54 -10.79
C LYS A 143 7.33 -4.65 -10.22
N GLY A 144 8.47 -5.22 -9.83
CA GLY A 144 9.42 -4.51 -8.97
C GLY A 144 8.69 -4.07 -7.72
N ALA A 145 8.70 -2.78 -7.41
CA ALA A 145 7.84 -2.18 -6.38
C ALA A 145 6.78 -1.23 -6.97
N LEU A 146 6.59 -1.23 -8.29
CA LEU A 146 5.56 -0.45 -8.97
C LEU A 146 4.24 -1.24 -8.99
N ALA A 147 3.20 -0.61 -8.46
CA ALA A 147 1.81 -1.02 -8.63
C ALA A 147 1.18 -0.17 -9.72
N TYR A 148 0.55 -0.80 -10.70
CA TYR A 148 -0.11 -0.07 -11.78
C TYR A 148 -1.34 -0.83 -12.27
N TRP A 149 -2.28 -0.08 -12.81
CA TRP A 149 -3.43 -0.60 -13.52
C TRP A 149 -3.11 -0.69 -15.00
N GLN A 150 -3.39 -1.84 -15.61
CA GLN A 150 -3.46 -1.95 -17.06
C GLN A 150 -4.93 -1.86 -17.50
N LEU A 151 -5.20 -0.86 -18.32
CA LEU A 151 -6.49 -0.53 -18.90
C LEU A 151 -6.44 -0.71 -20.43
N ARG A 152 -7.59 -0.60 -21.09
CA ARG A 152 -7.69 -0.49 -22.55
C ARG A 152 -8.51 0.73 -22.94
N ASP A 153 -8.04 1.44 -23.96
CA ASP A 153 -8.86 2.44 -24.67
C ASP A 153 -9.89 1.78 -25.59
N HIS A 154 -10.72 2.58 -26.26
CA HIS A 154 -11.72 2.12 -27.23
C HIS A 154 -11.12 1.41 -28.44
N ASP A 155 -9.87 1.71 -28.79
CA ASP A 155 -9.13 1.07 -29.88
C ASP A 155 -8.42 -0.22 -29.42
N GLY A 156 -8.49 -0.54 -28.13
CA GLY A 156 -7.92 -1.72 -27.51
C GLY A 156 -6.43 -1.59 -27.13
N HIS A 157 -5.84 -0.40 -27.25
CA HIS A 157 -4.45 -0.15 -26.83
C HIS A 157 -4.32 -0.16 -25.31
N PRO A 158 -3.22 -0.70 -24.77
CA PRO A 158 -3.00 -0.71 -23.34
C PRO A 158 -2.67 0.70 -22.82
N ILE A 159 -3.35 1.10 -21.75
CA ILE A 159 -3.02 2.30 -20.97
C ILE A 159 -2.57 1.85 -19.59
N TYR A 160 -1.48 2.42 -19.09
CA TYR A 160 -0.93 2.07 -17.79
C TYR A 160 -1.05 3.25 -16.82
N ILE A 161 -1.69 3.03 -15.68
CA ILE A 161 -1.92 4.07 -14.67
C ILE A 161 -1.24 3.65 -13.37
N ASP A 162 -0.41 4.51 -12.80
CA ASP A 162 0.19 4.25 -11.50
C ASP A 162 -0.92 4.10 -10.43
N ALA A 163 -0.89 2.97 -9.73
CA ALA A 163 -1.94 2.59 -8.80
C ALA A 163 -1.82 3.30 -7.44
N SER A 164 -0.76 4.07 -7.23
CA SER A 164 -0.50 4.85 -6.02
C SER A 164 -1.06 6.27 -6.09
N ASN A 165 -1.09 6.87 -7.29
CA ASN A 165 -1.46 8.29 -7.48
C ASN A 165 -2.42 8.56 -8.64
N GLY A 166 -2.67 7.60 -9.54
CA GLY A 166 -3.59 7.77 -10.67
C GLY A 166 -2.97 8.40 -11.92
N ASP A 167 -1.66 8.68 -11.93
CA ASP A 167 -0.97 9.26 -13.08
C ASP A 167 -0.78 8.22 -14.19
N GLN A 168 -0.90 8.64 -15.46
CA GLN A 168 -0.55 7.79 -16.59
C GLN A 168 0.97 7.57 -16.63
N LEU A 169 1.37 6.30 -16.71
CA LEU A 169 2.77 5.92 -16.87
C LEU A 169 3.24 6.19 -18.31
N PRO A 170 4.50 6.58 -18.53
CA PRO A 170 4.98 6.90 -19.87
C PRO A 170 5.06 5.71 -20.82
N ASP A 171 4.62 5.89 -22.07
CA ASP A 171 4.58 4.84 -23.10
C ASP A 171 5.95 4.26 -23.48
N PHE A 172 7.04 4.97 -23.22
CA PHE A 172 8.40 4.52 -23.54
C PHE A 172 8.93 3.42 -22.60
N VAL A 173 8.21 3.12 -21.51
CA VAL A 173 8.57 2.04 -20.60
C VAL A 173 8.27 0.72 -21.30
N SER A 174 9.32 0.01 -21.73
CA SER A 174 9.13 -1.34 -22.27
C SER A 174 8.72 -2.28 -21.13
N HIS A 175 7.43 -2.62 -21.07
CA HIS A 175 6.85 -3.51 -20.07
C HIS A 175 7.36 -4.97 -20.17
N GLU A 176 7.96 -5.32 -21.31
CA GLU A 176 8.69 -6.59 -21.57
C GLU A 176 10.09 -6.60 -20.93
N SER A 177 10.66 -5.43 -20.63
CA SER A 177 12.00 -5.27 -20.04
C SER A 177 11.99 -5.09 -18.52
N SER A 178 10.85 -5.37 -17.87
CA SER A 178 10.73 -5.28 -16.41
C SER A 178 11.85 -6.09 -15.76
N PRO A 179 12.57 -5.54 -14.75
CA PRO A 179 13.58 -6.31 -14.04
C PRO A 179 12.90 -7.57 -13.50
N SER A 180 13.50 -8.74 -13.75
CA SER A 180 13.03 -10.02 -13.23
C SER A 180 13.06 -9.96 -11.70
N THR A 181 11.96 -9.53 -11.10
CA THR A 181 11.91 -9.09 -9.69
C THR A 181 11.25 -10.08 -8.77
N LEU A 182 10.85 -11.24 -9.30
CA LEU A 182 10.67 -12.42 -8.47
C LEU A 182 12.06 -12.98 -8.17
N SER A 183 12.73 -12.39 -7.19
CA SER A 183 13.68 -13.18 -6.40
C SER A 183 12.90 -14.42 -5.96
N LYS A 184 13.32 -15.59 -6.42
CA LYS A 184 12.65 -16.86 -6.11
C LYS A 184 12.62 -17.15 -4.60
N ASN A 185 13.39 -16.38 -3.83
CA ASN A 185 13.51 -16.46 -2.38
C ASN A 185 13.19 -15.09 -1.73
N LEU A 186 12.14 -14.39 -2.16
CA LEU A 186 11.67 -13.21 -1.41
C LEU A 186 11.33 -13.65 0.02
N LYS A 187 12.14 -13.22 0.98
CA LYS A 187 11.81 -13.36 2.39
C LYS A 187 10.61 -12.46 2.70
N GLY A 188 9.62 -13.03 3.35
CA GLY A 188 8.40 -12.34 3.78
C GLY A 188 7.99 -12.82 5.15
N ILE A 189 6.91 -12.27 5.68
CA ILE A 189 6.36 -12.61 6.99
C ILE A 189 5.55 -13.90 6.86
N GLN A 190 5.86 -14.87 7.70
CA GLN A 190 5.12 -16.11 7.90
C GLN A 190 4.20 -15.99 9.13
N LEU A 191 3.27 -16.92 9.28
CA LEU A 191 2.28 -16.91 10.36
C LEU A 191 2.93 -16.97 11.76
N GLU A 192 4.05 -17.66 11.91
CA GLU A 192 4.79 -17.81 13.17
C GLU A 192 5.75 -16.66 13.49
N ASP A 193 5.91 -15.70 12.57
CA ASP A 193 6.81 -14.57 12.75
C ASP A 193 6.20 -13.52 13.67
N GLU A 194 7.04 -12.92 14.51
CA GLU A 194 6.64 -11.83 15.40
C GLU A 194 7.28 -10.52 14.93
N PRO A 195 6.58 -9.39 15.05
CA PRO A 195 7.18 -8.08 14.84
C PRO A 195 8.28 -7.86 15.88
N GLY A 196 9.43 -7.42 15.40
CA GLY A 196 10.56 -7.04 16.22
C GLY A 196 10.60 -5.53 16.42
N ARG A 197 11.75 -4.92 16.11
CA ARG A 197 11.94 -3.47 16.22
C ARG A 197 11.36 -2.75 15.01
N LEU A 198 10.44 -1.82 15.24
CA LEU A 198 10.15 -0.70 14.36
C LEU A 198 11.07 0.48 14.73
N GLU A 199 11.88 0.95 13.78
CA GLU A 199 12.77 2.10 13.99
C GLU A 199 12.54 3.16 12.92
N LEU A 200 12.12 4.34 13.37
CA LEU A 200 11.95 5.52 12.55
C LEU A 200 13.23 6.35 12.63
N ALA A 201 13.98 6.41 11.53
CA ALA A 201 15.23 7.16 11.45
C ALA A 201 14.98 8.64 11.09
N SER A 202 13.93 8.93 10.31
CA SER A 202 13.50 10.29 10.01
C SER A 202 12.01 10.39 9.70
N VAL A 203 11.47 11.60 9.68
CA VAL A 203 10.18 11.88 9.03
C VAL A 203 10.25 11.61 7.52
N PRO A 204 9.11 11.32 6.85
CA PRO A 204 9.02 11.23 5.39
C PRO A 204 9.61 12.46 4.69
N PHE A 205 10.28 12.24 3.55
CA PHE A 205 10.85 13.31 2.74
C PHE A 205 10.80 12.94 1.26
N SER A 206 10.88 13.93 0.38
CA SER A 206 10.98 13.69 -1.06
C SER A 206 12.44 13.62 -1.51
N PRO A 207 12.88 12.57 -2.24
CA PRO A 207 14.20 12.54 -2.88
C PRO A 207 14.41 13.67 -3.89
N SER A 208 13.33 14.30 -4.40
CA SER A 208 13.43 15.45 -5.31
C SER A 208 13.67 16.79 -4.58
N SER A 209 13.51 16.84 -3.25
CA SER A 209 13.69 18.06 -2.47
C SER A 209 15.16 18.54 -2.42
N ASN A 210 16.10 17.62 -2.61
CA ASN A 210 17.52 17.91 -2.73
C ASN A 210 18.10 16.95 -3.76
N LEU A 211 18.51 17.45 -4.92
CA LEU A 211 19.01 16.61 -6.02
C LEU A 211 20.51 16.30 -5.94
N LEU A 212 21.23 16.80 -4.93
CA LEU A 212 22.69 16.60 -4.81
C LEU A 212 23.09 15.13 -4.61
N TRP A 213 22.17 14.27 -4.16
CA TRP A 213 22.42 12.83 -4.10
C TRP A 213 22.69 12.21 -5.48
N LEU A 214 22.20 12.80 -6.58
CA LEU A 214 22.42 12.31 -7.94
C LEU A 214 23.89 12.37 -8.37
N VAL A 215 24.68 13.26 -7.76
CA VAL A 215 26.11 13.44 -8.03
C VAL A 215 26.99 12.90 -6.90
N SER A 216 26.38 12.25 -5.91
CA SER A 216 27.08 11.65 -4.77
C SER A 216 27.45 10.19 -5.05
N ASP A 217 28.52 9.73 -4.41
CA ASP A 217 28.86 8.32 -4.44
C ASP A 217 27.85 7.49 -3.63
N PRO A 218 27.48 6.28 -4.12
CA PRO A 218 26.57 5.40 -3.38
C PRO A 218 27.21 4.89 -2.09
N VAL A 219 26.41 4.79 -1.03
CA VAL A 219 26.83 4.17 0.22
C VAL A 219 26.75 2.65 0.12
N LYS A 220 27.68 1.97 0.79
CA LYS A 220 27.76 0.51 0.79
C LYS A 220 26.67 -0.09 1.68
N VAL A 221 25.68 -0.72 1.05
CA VAL A 221 24.61 -1.50 1.67
C VAL A 221 24.59 -2.87 0.97
N LEU A 222 25.11 -3.91 1.62
CA LEU A 222 25.23 -5.26 1.03
C LEU A 222 24.21 -6.26 1.57
N ASN A 223 23.59 -5.94 2.70
CA ASN A 223 22.67 -6.79 3.45
C ASN A 223 21.87 -5.92 4.44
N ASP A 224 20.97 -6.56 5.16
CA ASP A 224 20.11 -5.97 6.19
C ASP A 224 20.89 -5.16 7.24
N ALA A 225 21.95 -5.74 7.81
CA ALA A 225 22.81 -5.07 8.79
C ALA A 225 23.50 -3.84 8.19
N GLY A 226 23.86 -3.89 6.91
CA GLY A 226 24.39 -2.76 6.15
C GLY A 226 23.39 -1.62 6.07
N LEU A 227 22.10 -1.90 5.80
CA LEU A 227 21.09 -0.84 5.73
C LEU A 227 20.89 -0.20 7.09
N VAL A 228 20.69 -1.01 8.13
CA VAL A 228 20.49 -0.54 9.51
C VAL A 228 21.64 0.36 9.93
N LYS A 229 22.89 -0.05 9.66
CA LYS A 229 24.08 0.76 9.94
C LYS A 229 24.07 2.11 9.22
N GLN A 230 23.68 2.15 7.94
CA GLN A 230 23.64 3.41 7.19
C GLN A 230 22.49 4.31 7.66
N LEU A 231 21.33 3.75 8.02
CA LEU A 231 20.21 4.49 8.59
C LEU A 231 20.57 5.11 9.95
N HIS A 232 21.24 4.37 10.84
CA HIS A 232 21.74 4.94 12.10
C HIS A 232 22.76 6.05 11.92
N ARG A 233 23.52 6.01 10.83
CA ARG A 233 24.57 7.00 10.55
C ARG A 233 24.05 8.27 9.89
N HIS A 234 23.07 8.14 9.00
CA HIS A 234 22.66 9.21 8.10
C HIS A 234 21.21 9.65 8.27
N GLU A 235 20.39 8.87 8.99
CA GLU A 235 18.95 9.07 9.25
C GLU A 235 18.05 9.02 7.99
N ARG A 236 18.58 9.41 6.84
CA ARG A 236 17.91 9.49 5.54
C ARG A 236 18.78 8.81 4.49
N LEU A 237 18.19 7.87 3.77
CA LEU A 237 18.80 7.29 2.58
C LEU A 237 17.85 7.41 1.39
N ILE A 238 18.42 7.47 0.20
CA ILE A 238 17.68 7.44 -1.05
C ILE A 238 18.07 6.17 -1.77
N PHE A 239 17.10 5.30 -2.04
CA PHE A 239 17.30 4.16 -2.93
C PHE A 239 16.98 4.59 -4.37
N SER A 240 17.84 4.23 -5.31
CA SER A 240 17.56 4.38 -6.74
C SER A 240 17.89 3.09 -7.49
N ALA A 241 16.94 2.63 -8.30
CA ALA A 241 17.10 1.56 -9.27
C ALA A 241 17.68 2.03 -10.61
N HIS A 242 18.29 3.22 -10.64
CA HIS A 242 18.93 3.84 -11.80
C HIS A 242 17.95 3.93 -12.99
N LYS A 243 18.31 3.36 -14.14
CA LYS A 243 17.46 3.30 -15.34
C LYS A 243 16.13 2.57 -15.14
N HIS A 244 15.98 1.82 -14.05
CA HIS A 244 14.75 1.08 -13.71
C HIS A 244 13.91 1.77 -12.64
N ASN A 245 14.19 3.03 -12.27
CA ASN A 245 13.44 3.76 -11.23
C ASN A 245 11.92 3.72 -11.44
N VAL A 246 11.44 3.72 -12.68
CA VAL A 246 10.00 3.63 -12.97
C VAL A 246 9.36 2.38 -12.34
N TRP A 247 10.05 1.24 -12.33
CA TRP A 247 9.60 -0.02 -11.72
C TRP A 247 9.61 -0.02 -10.19
N TYR A 248 9.98 1.10 -9.58
CA TYR A 248 9.98 1.32 -8.14
C TYR A 248 9.18 2.57 -7.74
N SER A 249 8.36 3.12 -8.65
CA SER A 249 7.66 4.41 -8.47
C SER A 249 8.63 5.58 -8.21
N GLY A 250 9.82 5.52 -8.81
CA GLY A 250 10.88 6.52 -8.67
C GLY A 250 11.96 6.14 -7.66
N PRO A 251 12.87 7.08 -7.34
CA PRO A 251 13.75 6.95 -6.18
C PRO A 251 12.92 6.91 -4.89
N LEU A 252 13.30 6.03 -3.97
CA LEU A 252 12.59 5.80 -2.71
C LEU A 252 13.31 6.49 -1.55
N ALA A 253 12.58 7.26 -0.75
CA ALA A 253 13.09 7.82 0.49
C ALA A 253 13.01 6.79 1.61
N ILE A 254 14.15 6.26 2.03
CA ILE A 254 14.24 5.29 3.13
C ILE A 254 14.42 6.07 4.44
N THR A 255 13.48 5.86 5.35
CA THR A 255 13.27 6.69 6.54
C THR A 255 13.26 5.89 7.83
N GLY A 256 13.53 4.59 7.74
CA GLY A 256 13.46 3.67 8.85
C GLY A 256 13.41 2.23 8.36
N TYR A 257 13.15 1.32 9.29
CA TYR A 257 12.96 -0.09 9.00
C TYR A 257 12.08 -0.77 10.05
N HIS A 258 11.56 -1.94 9.70
CA HIS A 258 10.82 -2.80 10.61
C HIS A 258 11.35 -4.23 10.45
N SER A 259 11.82 -4.83 11.56
CA SER A 259 12.28 -6.22 11.58
C SER A 259 11.16 -7.18 11.95
N TRP A 260 11.14 -8.36 11.34
CA TRP A 260 10.27 -9.49 11.70
C TRP A 260 11.10 -10.72 11.98
N LYS A 261 10.76 -11.48 13.02
CA LYS A 261 11.57 -12.64 13.43
C LYS A 261 10.73 -13.87 13.68
N SER A 262 11.12 -14.97 13.04
CA SER A 262 10.62 -16.31 13.38
C SER A 262 11.27 -16.81 14.66
N LYS A 263 10.52 -17.55 15.48
CA LYS A 263 11.13 -18.31 16.60
C LYS A 263 12.05 -19.44 16.11
N GLN A 264 11.90 -19.86 14.86
CA GLN A 264 12.57 -21.02 14.27
C GLN A 264 13.83 -20.63 13.48
N VAL A 265 13.95 -19.37 13.08
CA VAL A 265 15.06 -18.84 12.28
C VAL A 265 15.78 -17.75 13.06
N GLU A 266 17.11 -17.81 13.08
CA GLU A 266 17.91 -16.85 13.85
C GLU A 266 17.92 -15.45 13.19
N GLU A 267 17.89 -15.42 11.86
CA GLU A 267 17.91 -14.21 11.04
C GLU A 267 16.50 -13.59 10.94
N ALA A 268 16.41 -12.28 11.20
CA ALA A 268 15.19 -11.51 11.02
C ALA A 268 15.05 -11.04 9.57
N VAL A 269 13.82 -10.96 9.07
CA VAL A 269 13.52 -10.29 7.80
C VAL A 269 13.38 -8.80 8.07
N ILE A 270 14.14 -7.97 7.34
CA ILE A 270 14.02 -6.52 7.48
C ILE A 270 13.26 -5.91 6.30
N PHE A 271 12.28 -5.06 6.64
CA PHE A 271 11.55 -4.24 5.69
C PHE A 271 12.02 -2.79 5.81
N ALA A 272 12.43 -2.19 4.70
CA ALA A 272 12.73 -0.76 4.61
C ALA A 272 11.44 0.06 4.60
N ARG A 273 11.36 1.06 5.49
CA ARG A 273 10.26 2.02 5.53
C ARG A 273 10.49 3.12 4.51
N THR A 274 9.59 3.25 3.54
CA THR A 274 9.66 4.27 2.48
C THR A 274 8.36 5.05 2.33
N GLY A 275 8.48 6.31 1.92
CA GLY A 275 7.34 7.17 1.62
C GLY A 275 7.73 8.65 1.69
N THR A 276 7.01 9.48 0.95
CA THR A 276 7.24 10.93 0.91
C THR A 276 6.25 11.71 1.80
N SER A 277 5.18 11.05 2.25
CA SER A 277 4.20 11.59 3.20
C SER A 277 3.61 10.47 4.06
N SER A 278 2.96 10.82 5.17
CA SER A 278 2.25 9.85 6.02
C SER A 278 0.99 9.26 5.37
N ALA A 279 0.50 9.83 4.26
CA ALA A 279 -0.66 9.29 3.53
C ALA A 279 -0.32 7.97 2.81
N GLN A 280 0.97 7.72 2.55
CA GLN A 280 1.43 6.52 1.88
C GLN A 280 2.83 6.14 2.37
N ILE A 281 2.88 5.31 3.41
CA ILE A 281 4.09 4.65 3.89
C ILE A 281 4.06 3.19 3.47
N ARG A 282 5.18 2.70 2.96
CA ARG A 282 5.36 1.33 2.50
C ARG A 282 6.53 0.69 3.24
N TYR A 283 6.41 -0.59 3.51
CA TYR A 283 7.42 -1.44 4.11
C TYR A 283 7.78 -2.51 3.08
N ILE A 284 8.97 -2.36 2.49
CA ILE A 284 9.43 -3.20 1.38
C ILE A 284 10.61 -4.05 1.85
N PRO A 285 10.64 -5.38 1.63
CA PRO A 285 11.77 -6.22 1.99
C PRO A 285 13.08 -5.67 1.41
N ILE A 286 14.13 -5.58 2.22
CA ILE A 286 15.41 -5.03 1.75
C ILE A 286 15.99 -5.85 0.59
N ASP A 287 15.82 -7.18 0.61
CA ASP A 287 16.26 -8.09 -0.46
C ASP A 287 15.72 -7.68 -1.85
N LYS A 288 14.53 -7.06 -1.89
CA LYS A 288 13.93 -6.52 -3.11
C LYS A 288 14.67 -5.31 -3.67
N LEU A 289 15.34 -4.56 -2.80
CA LEU A 289 16.11 -3.36 -3.13
C LEU A 289 17.58 -3.68 -3.43
N LEU A 290 18.24 -4.53 -2.63
CA LEU A 290 19.68 -4.82 -2.72
C LEU A 290 20.15 -5.30 -4.10
N GLY A 291 19.32 -6.07 -4.81
CA GLY A 291 19.63 -6.60 -6.14
C GLY A 291 19.32 -5.65 -7.29
N SER A 292 18.70 -4.51 -7.00
CA SER A 292 17.95 -3.74 -8.01
C SER A 292 18.44 -2.30 -8.17
N GLY A 293 19.30 -1.83 -7.27
CA GLY A 293 19.71 -0.44 -7.22
C GLY A 293 20.85 -0.14 -6.27
N SER A 294 20.96 1.12 -5.88
CA SER A 294 21.99 1.62 -4.98
C SER A 294 21.39 2.62 -4.00
N PHE A 295 22.07 2.79 -2.87
CA PHE A 295 21.66 3.69 -1.79
C PHE A 295 22.56 4.92 -1.78
N TYR A 296 21.98 6.08 -1.56
CA TYR A 296 22.66 7.37 -1.51
C TYR A 296 22.26 8.12 -0.24
N VAL A 297 23.08 9.09 0.15
CA VAL A 297 22.78 10.02 1.23
C VAL A 297 22.42 11.37 0.62
N PRO A 298 21.38 12.07 1.12
CA PRO A 298 21.16 13.46 0.74
C PRO A 298 22.35 14.30 1.25
N THR A 299 23.22 14.77 0.37
CA THR A 299 24.33 15.67 0.75
C THR A 299 23.79 17.06 1.05
N LEU A 300 24.20 17.61 2.20
CA LEU A 300 23.87 18.96 2.66
C LEU A 300 24.36 20.05 1.71
#